data_AF-A0A853I246-F1
#
_entry.id   AF-A0A853I246-F1
#
_cell.length_a   1.000
_cell.length_b   1.000
_cell.length_c   1.000
_cell.angle_alpha   90.00
_cell.angle_beta   90.00
_cell.angle_gamma   90.00
#
_symmetry.space_group_name_H-M   'P 1'
#
loop_
_entity.id
_entity.type
_entity.pdbx_description
1 polymer ?
#
loop_
_entity_poly.entity_id
_entity_poly.type
_entity_poly.pdbx_seq_one_letter_code
_entity_poly.pdbx_strand_id
1 'polypeptide(L)' 'MITLRPMIQHEFGDFHANEIKEYAEWITHAYKLPPERALATAQEQLSYKYKDGIDTKDQYIYIVENSNQQKIGIVSYSII' A
#
# COMPACT_ATOMS: atom_id res chain seq x y z
N MET A 1 -5.88 22.18 7.29
CA MET A 1 -6.09 21.84 5.87
C MET A 1 -5.35 20.55 5.60
N ILE A 2 -5.95 19.64 4.83
CA ILE A 2 -5.33 18.38 4.41
C ILE A 2 -5.12 18.44 2.90
N THR A 3 -3.94 18.03 2.44
CA THR A 3 -3.60 17.94 1.01
C THR A 3 -3.18 16.53 0.65
N LEU A 4 -3.42 16.15 -0.60
CA LEU A 4 -2.98 14.88 -1.17
C LEU A 4 -1.85 15.17 -2.16
N ARG A 5 -0.66 14.63 -1.89
CA ARG A 5 0.47 14.68 -2.81
C ARG A 5 0.66 13.30 -3.42
N PRO A 6 0.81 13.17 -4.76
CA PRO A 6 1.16 11.89 -5.37
C PRO A 6 2.42 11.32 -4.71
N MET A 7 2.37 10.04 -4.36
CA MET A 7 3.56 9.31 -3.91
C MET A 7 4.56 9.23 -5.06
N ILE A 8 5.85 9.35 -4.74
CA ILE A 8 6.92 9.21 -5.73
C ILE A 8 7.71 7.91 -5.52
N GLN A 9 8.45 7.50 -6.54
CA GLN A 9 9.07 6.17 -6.63
C GLN A 9 9.91 5.80 -5.40
N HIS A 10 10.65 6.75 -4.81
CA HIS A 10 11.48 6.47 -3.64
C HIS A 10 10.68 6.19 -2.36
N GLU A 11 9.43 6.64 -2.28
CA GLU A 11 8.52 6.43 -1.15
C GLU A 11 7.72 5.13 -1.28
N PHE A 12 7.59 4.64 -2.52
CA PHE A 12 6.79 3.45 -2.83
C PHE A 12 7.33 2.18 -2.18
N GLY A 13 8.66 2.04 -2.07
CA GLY A 13 9.26 0.85 -1.46
C GLY A 13 8.82 0.63 -0.01
N ASP A 14 8.88 1.67 0.81
CA ASP A 14 8.47 1.63 2.21
C ASP A 14 6.96 1.41 2.34
N PHE A 15 6.17 2.07 1.49
CA PHE A 15 4.72 1.87 1.43
C PHE A 15 4.36 0.42 1.11
N HIS A 16 4.95 -0.14 0.04
CA HIS A 16 4.64 -1.49 -0.43
C HIS A 16 5.02 -2.54 0.61
N ALA A 17 6.18 -2.40 1.27
CA ALA A 17 6.57 -3.29 2.35
C ALA A 17 5.60 -3.23 3.53
N ASN A 18 5.12 -2.03 3.89
CA ASN A 18 4.13 -1.88 4.96
C ASN A 18 2.75 -2.44 4.57
N GLU A 19 2.29 -2.20 3.34
CA GLU A 19 1.02 -2.74 2.84
C GLU A 19 1.03 -4.29 2.80
N ILE A 20 2.16 -4.91 2.42
CA ILE A 20 2.33 -6.37 2.51
C ILE A 20 2.15 -6.86 3.94
N LYS A 21 2.78 -6.20 4.91
CA LYS A 21 2.70 -6.59 6.31
C LYS A 21 1.27 -6.45 6.85
N GLU A 22 0.64 -5.29 6.64
CA GLU A 22 -0.73 -5.03 7.11
C GLU A 22 -1.73 -5.97 6.45
N TYR A 23 -1.58 -6.23 5.16
CA TYR A 23 -2.47 -7.14 4.45
C TYR A 23 -2.26 -8.60 4.89
N ALA A 24 -1.02 -9.03 5.15
CA ALA A 24 -0.74 -10.35 5.72
C ALA A 24 -1.35 -10.53 7.12
N GLU A 25 -1.26 -9.50 7.98
CA GLU A 25 -1.91 -9.50 9.30
C GLU A 25 -3.43 -9.59 9.15
N TRP A 26 -4.02 -8.80 8.25
CA TRP A 26 -5.46 -8.85 7.98
C TRP A 26 -5.89 -10.24 7.46
N ILE A 27 -5.17 -10.82 6.50
CA ILE A 27 -5.43 -12.16 5.97
C ILE A 27 -5.34 -13.24 7.06
N THR A 28 -4.32 -13.14 7.93
CA THR A 28 -4.12 -14.05 9.08
C THR A 28 -5.36 -14.05 9.97
N HIS A 29 -5.88 -12.86 10.31
CA HIS A 29 -7.04 -12.72 11.18
C HIS A 29 -8.37 -13.09 10.49
N ALA A 30 -8.58 -12.62 9.26
CA ALA A 30 -9.83 -12.80 8.52
C ALA A 30 -10.05 -14.27 8.11
N TYR A 31 -8.99 -14.94 7.64
CA TYR A 31 -9.09 -16.29 7.09
C TYR A 31 -8.46 -17.37 7.98
N LYS A 32 -7.96 -17.00 9.16
CA LYS A 32 -7.25 -17.92 10.09
C LYS A 32 -6.08 -18.64 9.40
N LEU A 33 -5.44 -17.97 8.45
CA LEU A 33 -4.27 -18.51 7.75
C LEU A 33 -3.04 -18.47 8.67
N PRO A 34 -2.15 -19.47 8.61
CA PRO A 34 -0.85 -19.37 9.27
C PRO A 34 -0.08 -18.12 8.79
N PRO A 35 0.65 -17.40 9.67
CA PRO A 35 1.33 -16.15 9.31
C PRO A 35 2.24 -16.26 8.08
N GLU A 36 2.98 -17.37 7.94
CA GLU A 36 3.85 -17.61 6.78
C GLU A 36 3.07 -17.70 5.47
N ARG A 37 1.91 -18.38 5.48
CA ARG A 37 1.04 -18.48 4.30
C ARG A 37 0.38 -17.14 3.99
N ALA A 38 -0.07 -16.42 5.02
CA ALA A 38 -0.66 -15.10 4.84
C ALA A 38 0.34 -14.10 4.25
N LEU A 39 1.61 -14.14 4.68
CA LEU A 39 2.68 -13.32 4.11
C LEU A 39 2.92 -13.66 2.64
N ALA A 40 3.05 -14.94 2.31
CA ALA A 40 3.25 -15.37 0.92
C ALA A 40 2.07 -14.94 0.02
N THR A 41 0.83 -15.09 0.51
CA THR A 41 -0.37 -14.66 -0.22
C THR A 41 -0.42 -13.13 -0.39
N ALA A 42 -0.09 -12.36 0.66
CA ALA A 42 -0.05 -10.90 0.57
C ALA A 42 1.00 -10.42 -0.44
N GLN A 43 2.18 -11.02 -0.42
CA GLN A 43 3.26 -10.74 -1.39
C GLN A 43 2.81 -11.01 -2.82
N GLU A 44 2.20 -12.17 -3.09
CA GLU A 44 1.70 -12.53 -4.42
C GLU A 44 0.65 -11.54 -4.93
N GLN A 45 -0.37 -11.26 -4.12
CA GLN A 45 -1.48 -10.39 -4.53
C GLN A 45 -1.05 -8.93 -4.74
N LEU A 46 -0.20 -8.39 -3.86
CA LEU A 46 0.25 -7.01 -3.98
C LEU A 46 1.30 -6.84 -5.08
N SER A 47 2.15 -7.86 -5.33
CA SER A 47 3.04 -7.86 -6.49
C SER A 47 2.26 -7.85 -7.81
N TYR A 48 1.11 -8.52 -7.86
CA TYR A 48 0.21 -8.44 -9.01
C TYR A 48 -0.48 -7.07 -9.12
N LYS A 49 -1.01 -6.54 -8.00
CA LYS A 49 -1.67 -5.23 -7.93
C LYS A 49 -0.75 -4.08 -8.36
N TYR A 50 0.53 -4.15 -8.02
CA TYR A 50 1.54 -3.13 -8.32
C TYR A 50 2.68 -3.68 -9.18
N LYS A 51 2.34 -4.42 -10.24
CA LYS A 51 3.32 -5.06 -11.13
C LYS A 51 4.38 -4.10 -11.71
N ASP A 52 4.01 -2.83 -11.90
CA ASP A 52 4.88 -1.78 -12.43
C ASP A 52 5.20 -0.72 -11.35
N GLY A 53 5.03 -1.07 -10.06
CA GLY A 53 5.22 -0.15 -8.94
C GLY A 53 4.20 0.99 -8.95
N ILE A 54 4.68 2.22 -8.68
CA ILE A 54 3.84 3.43 -8.66
C ILE A 54 3.23 3.76 -10.03
N ASP A 55 3.82 3.27 -11.11
CA ASP A 55 3.38 3.49 -12.49
C ASP A 55 2.31 2.48 -12.95
N THR A 56 1.90 1.58 -12.06
CA THR A 56 0.86 0.59 -12.39
C THR A 56 -0.43 1.30 -12.77
N LYS A 57 -0.91 1.02 -13.99
CA LYS A 57 -2.11 1.65 -14.55
C LYS A 57 -3.31 1.51 -13.60
N ASP A 58 -4.08 2.60 -13.52
CA ASP A 58 -5.30 2.71 -12.72
C ASP A 58 -5.10 2.51 -11.19
N GLN A 59 -3.85 2.50 -10.71
CA GLN A 59 -3.49 2.56 -9.30
C GLN A 59 -3.03 3.96 -8.92
N TYR A 60 -3.60 4.50 -7.84
CA TYR A 60 -3.27 5.83 -7.38
C TYR A 60 -2.92 5.80 -5.91
N ILE A 61 -1.74 6.31 -5.56
CA ILE A 61 -1.24 6.35 -4.19
C ILE A 61 -0.83 7.78 -3.87
N TYR A 62 -1.40 8.31 -2.78
CA TYR A 62 -1.14 9.67 -2.32
C TYR A 62 -0.69 9.66 -0.86
N ILE A 63 0.19 10.58 -0.54
CA ILE A 63 0.56 10.92 0.82
C ILE A 63 -0.37 12.02 1.29
N VAL A 64 -0.94 11.81 2.48
CA VAL A 64 -1.78 12.77 3.18
C VAL A 64 -0.87 13.68 3.99
N GLU A 65 -0.92 14.97 3.70
CA GLU A 65 -0.10 15.99 4.36
C GLU A 65 -0.97 17.01 5.10
N ASN A 66 -0.49 17.49 6.25
CA ASN A 66 -1.11 18.60 6.96
C ASN A 66 -0.63 19.96 6.42
N SER A 67 -1.10 21.07 7.00
CA SER A 67 -0.71 22.43 6.57
C SER A 67 0.79 22.74 6.72
N ASN A 68 1.52 21.95 7.50
CA ASN A 68 2.97 22.09 7.70
C ASN A 68 3.77 21.13 6.80
N GLN A 69 3.13 20.53 5.78
CA GLN A 69 3.71 19.51 4.89
C GLN A 69 4.21 18.26 5.65
N GLN A 70 3.71 18.01 6.85
CA GLN A 70 4.04 16.79 7.58
C GLN A 70 3.18 15.65 7.03
N LYS A 71 3.82 14.52 6.73
CA LYS A 71 3.16 13.27 6.34
C LYS A 71 2.37 12.72 7.53
N ILE A 72 1.07 12.56 7.38
CA ILE A 72 0.19 12.06 8.44
C ILE A 72 -0.56 10.77 8.03
N GLY A 73 -0.40 10.32 6.79
CA GLY A 73 -1.02 9.10 6.31
C GLY A 73 -0.78 8.85 4.83
N ILE A 74 -1.33 7.74 4.34
CA ILE A 74 -1.31 7.35 2.93
C ILE A 74 -2.74 6.95 2.55
N VAL A 75 -3.16 7.31 1.34
CA VAL A 75 -4.39 6.81 0.73
C VAL A 75 -4.04 6.16 -0.60
N SER A 76 -4.49 4.92 -0.79
CA SER A 76 -4.37 4.20 -2.05
C SER A 76 -5.76 3.78 -2.55
N TYR A 77 -5.98 3.89 -3.85
CA TYR A 77 -7.20 3.40 -4.49
C TYR A 77 -6.92 3.00 -5.93
N SER A 78 -7.83 2.18 -6.47
CA SER A 78 -7.81 1.75 -7.86
C SER A 78 -9.08 2.22 -8.57
N ILE A 79 -8.98 2.55 -9.84
CA ILE A 79 -10.15 2.80 -10.69
C ILE A 79 -10.45 1.52 -11.47
N ILE A 80 -11.70 1.05 -11.41
CA ILE A 80 -12.20 -0.17 -12.08
C ILE A 80 -13.10 0.24 -13.25
#